data_AF-A0A1F8VCD3-F1
#
_entry.id   AF-A0A1F8VCD3-F1
#
_cell.length_a   1.000
_cell.length_b   1.000
_cell.length_c   1.000
_cell.angle_alpha   90.00
_cell.angle_beta   90.00
_cell.angle_gamma   90.00
#
_symmetry.space_group_name_H-M   'P 1'
#
loop_
_entity.id
_entity.type
_entity.pdbx_description
1 polymer ?
#
loop_
_entity_poly.entity_id
_entity_poly.type
_entity_poly.pdbx_seq_one_letter_code
_entity_poly.pdbx_strand_id
1 'polypeptide(L)'
;MKKYSKYIIIILLLVALDQGAKLIVAHIFDGDVVLASEIDNANKITANSDTFQIYPIINDSPVQKLLQKAEGSKISIGFLMLIDIIMNAIISALILLALYKIFRFLSKTKLKMSTKIINGLVYFSIASWAVRSIDKIFWDGTLDFLCISWKGTQWRVDHYHPMTYYRAFDITDIYLIICMLLGLLLLILIIINLLKLSKEERKDIDKEFKQRLKSFFKKVFRIRKDEKQG
;
A
#
# COMPACT_ATOMS: atom_id res chain seq x y z
N MET A 1 18.38 21.93 -0.78
CA MET A 1 17.58 21.08 0.15
C MET A 1 16.28 21.72 0.65
N LYS A 2 16.21 23.04 0.92
CA LYS A 2 15.02 23.72 1.46
C LYS A 2 13.68 23.40 0.74
N LYS A 3 13.67 23.25 -0.58
CA LYS A 3 12.46 22.99 -1.40
C LYS A 3 11.77 21.63 -1.11
N TYR A 4 12.52 20.62 -0.67
CA TYR A 4 12.00 19.27 -0.43
C TYR A 4 11.72 18.97 1.04
N SER A 5 12.24 19.79 1.95
CA SER A 5 12.10 19.63 3.41
C SER A 5 10.65 19.42 3.86
N LYS A 6 9.72 20.23 3.33
CA LYS A 6 8.29 20.12 3.65
C LYS A 6 7.69 18.74 3.36
N TYR A 7 8.14 18.07 2.29
CA TYR A 7 7.62 16.76 1.91
C TYR A 7 8.13 15.68 2.87
N ILE A 8 9.41 15.76 3.24
CA ILE A 8 10.03 14.87 4.21
C ILE A 8 9.34 15.04 5.58
N ILE A 9 9.09 16.28 6.00
CA ILE A 9 8.40 16.57 7.27
C ILE A 9 6.99 15.95 7.28
N ILE A 10 6.21 16.11 6.20
CA ILE A 10 4.87 15.50 6.12
C ILE A 10 4.94 13.98 6.25
N ILE A 11 5.86 13.33 5.52
CA ILE A 11 6.03 11.87 5.58
C ILE A 11 6.42 11.43 6.99
N LEU A 12 7.36 12.12 7.64
CA LEU A 12 7.77 11.82 9.01
C LEU A 12 6.62 11.99 10.01
N LEU A 13 5.78 13.01 9.84
CA LEU A 13 4.60 13.22 10.69
C LEU A 13 3.58 12.09 10.52
N LEU A 14 3.34 11.61 9.29
CA LEU A 14 2.45 10.46 9.04
C LEU A 14 3.00 9.18 9.69
N VAL A 15 4.30 8.92 9.52
CA VAL A 15 4.95 7.76 10.15
C VAL A 15 4.86 7.86 11.68
N ALA A 16 5.16 9.02 12.25
CA ALA A 16 5.12 9.25 13.69
C ALA A 16 3.70 9.12 14.26
N LEU A 17 2.67 9.56 13.53
CA LEU A 17 1.27 9.43 13.93
C LEU A 17 0.86 7.96 14.06
N ASP A 18 1.17 7.15 13.05
CA ASP A 18 0.82 5.73 13.05
C ASP A 18 1.61 4.95 14.11
N GLN A 19 2.93 5.08 14.14
CA GLN A 19 3.78 4.40 15.12
C GLN A 19 3.48 4.85 16.54
N GLY A 20 3.20 6.14 16.74
CA GLY A 20 2.77 6.68 18.03
C GLY A 20 1.44 6.07 18.50
N ALA A 21 0.46 5.95 17.62
CA ALA A 21 -0.81 5.29 17.95
C ALA A 21 -0.62 3.81 18.33
N LYS A 22 0.20 3.08 17.57
CA LYS A 22 0.56 1.68 17.86
C LYS A 22 1.22 1.53 19.23
N LEU A 23 2.19 2.38 19.55
CA LEU A 23 2.86 2.35 20.86
C LEU A 23 1.90 2.65 22.01
N ILE A 24 1.00 3.63 21.84
CA ILE A 24 -0.02 3.96 22.84
C ILE A 24 -0.95 2.75 23.06
N VAL A 25 -1.45 2.13 21.99
CA VAL A 25 -2.33 0.96 22.11
C VAL A 25 -1.59 -0.20 22.76
N ALA A 26 -0.39 -0.54 22.30
CA ALA A 26 0.41 -1.62 22.89
C ALA A 26 0.67 -1.39 24.39
N HIS A 27 0.86 -0.13 24.80
CA HIS A 27 1.04 0.24 26.20
C HIS A 27 -0.25 0.13 27.03
N ILE A 28 -1.40 0.60 26.51
CA ILE A 28 -2.69 0.55 27.21
C ILE A 28 -3.12 -0.89 27.52
N PHE A 29 -2.83 -1.82 26.61
CA PHE A 29 -3.20 -3.22 26.74
C PHE A 29 -2.08 -4.07 27.40
N ASP A 30 -1.06 -3.43 28.00
CA ASP A 30 0.05 -4.10 28.70
C ASP A 30 0.75 -5.20 27.88
N GLY A 31 0.84 -5.01 26.56
CA GLY A 31 1.41 -6.01 25.67
C GLY A 31 0.55 -7.26 25.46
N ASP A 32 -0.70 -7.29 25.94
CA ASP A 32 -1.71 -8.32 25.61
C ASP A 32 -2.18 -8.13 24.16
N VAL A 33 -1.29 -8.50 23.25
CA VAL A 33 -1.47 -8.41 21.81
C VAL A 33 -1.79 -9.81 21.30
N VAL A 34 -2.92 -9.95 20.61
CA VAL A 34 -3.39 -11.25 20.12
C VAL A 34 -3.00 -11.43 18.66
N LEU A 35 -2.57 -12.64 18.28
CA LEU A 35 -2.32 -12.96 16.87
C LEU A 35 -3.65 -13.14 16.13
N ALA A 36 -3.77 -12.56 14.93
CA ALA A 36 -4.95 -12.70 14.08
C ALA A 36 -5.26 -14.19 13.80
N SER A 37 -4.21 -14.99 13.59
CA SER A 37 -4.33 -16.43 13.40
C SER A 37 -4.91 -17.19 14.60
N GLU A 38 -4.67 -16.74 15.84
CA GLU A 38 -5.26 -17.33 17.04
C GLU A 38 -6.74 -16.97 17.18
N ILE A 39 -7.10 -15.75 16.81
CA ILE A 39 -8.49 -15.27 16.81
C ILE A 39 -9.33 -16.06 15.81
N ASP A 40 -8.84 -16.22 14.58
CA ASP A 40 -9.57 -16.90 13.50
C ASP A 40 -9.79 -18.37 13.82
N ASN A 41 -8.84 -19.00 14.52
CA ASN A 41 -8.95 -20.39 14.96
C ASN A 41 -9.85 -20.55 16.20
N ALA A 42 -9.96 -19.52 17.05
CA ALA A 42 -10.68 -19.60 18.32
C ALA A 42 -12.05 -18.88 18.33
N ASN A 43 -12.45 -18.20 17.25
CA ASN A 43 -13.66 -17.37 17.16
C ASN A 43 -13.79 -16.33 18.30
N LYS A 44 -12.69 -15.84 18.89
CA LYS A 44 -12.70 -15.10 20.17
C LYS A 44 -13.18 -13.65 20.08
N ILE A 45 -13.08 -12.96 18.93
CA ILE A 45 -13.63 -11.60 18.74
C ILE A 45 -15.14 -11.64 18.42
N THR A 46 -15.87 -12.64 18.92
CA THR A 46 -17.34 -12.70 18.74
C THR A 46 -18.12 -12.06 19.88
N ALA A 47 -17.44 -11.58 20.93
CA ALA A 47 -18.08 -11.15 22.17
C ALA A 47 -17.83 -9.67 22.50
N ASN A 48 -18.28 -8.74 21.65
CA ASN A 48 -18.78 -7.45 22.12
C ASN A 48 -19.67 -6.81 21.04
N SER A 49 -20.82 -6.27 21.45
CA SER A 49 -21.90 -5.78 20.59
C SER A 49 -21.59 -4.52 19.78
N ASP A 50 -20.38 -3.98 19.91
CA ASP A 50 -20.04 -2.67 19.37
C ASP A 50 -19.45 -2.78 17.97
N THR A 51 -20.01 -1.98 17.04
CA THR A 51 -19.62 -1.94 15.62
C THR A 51 -18.18 -1.51 15.42
N PHE A 52 -17.57 -0.80 16.38
CA PHE A 52 -16.19 -0.33 16.33
C PHE A 52 -15.51 -0.51 17.68
N GLN A 53 -14.31 -1.08 17.67
CA GLN A 53 -13.52 -1.39 18.86
C GLN A 53 -12.03 -1.09 18.61
N ILE A 54 -11.30 -0.74 19.66
CA ILE A 54 -9.84 -0.66 19.64
C ILE A 54 -9.32 -1.89 20.35
N TYR A 55 -8.57 -2.74 19.65
CA TYR A 55 -8.03 -3.97 20.22
C TYR A 55 -6.75 -4.37 19.46
N PRO A 56 -5.60 -4.53 20.12
CA PRO A 56 -4.33 -4.81 19.45
C PRO A 56 -4.31 -6.24 18.90
N ILE A 57 -4.16 -6.35 17.58
CA ILE A 57 -4.11 -7.60 16.84
C ILE A 57 -2.87 -7.58 15.94
N ILE A 58 -1.97 -8.55 16.09
CA ILE A 58 -0.87 -8.73 15.12
C ILE A 58 -1.40 -9.56 13.96
N ASN A 59 -1.41 -8.96 12.78
CA ASN A 59 -1.61 -9.64 11.53
C ASN A 59 -0.29 -10.31 11.10
N ASP A 60 -0.17 -11.57 11.46
CA ASP A 60 1.00 -12.42 11.26
C ASP A 60 1.00 -13.17 9.93
N SER A 61 -0.07 -13.04 9.11
CA SER A 61 -0.20 -13.74 7.82
C SER A 61 1.03 -13.62 6.90
N PRO A 62 1.66 -12.43 6.75
CA PRO A 62 2.89 -12.32 5.95
C PRO A 62 4.05 -13.15 6.52
N VAL A 63 4.23 -13.16 7.84
CA VAL A 63 5.32 -13.89 8.51
C VAL A 63 5.07 -15.39 8.50
N GLN A 64 3.82 -15.85 8.69
CA GLN A 64 3.48 -17.26 8.51
C GLN A 64 3.85 -17.79 7.12
N LYS A 65 3.64 -17.00 6.07
CA LYS A 65 4.06 -17.36 4.70
C LYS A 65 5.58 -17.44 4.56
N LEU A 66 6.33 -16.62 5.30
CA LEU A 66 7.80 -16.68 5.31
C LEU A 66 8.30 -17.87 6.14
N LEU A 67 7.64 -18.18 7.26
CA LEU A 67 7.90 -19.37 8.08
C LEU A 67 7.74 -20.65 7.26
N GLN A 68 6.64 -20.80 6.51
CA GLN A 68 6.43 -21.93 5.61
C GLN A 68 7.50 -22.04 4.52
N LYS A 69 8.06 -20.93 4.06
CA LYS A 69 9.18 -20.94 3.09
C LYS A 69 10.53 -21.27 3.75
N ALA A 70 10.69 -20.88 5.01
CA ALA A 70 11.87 -21.20 5.79
C ALA A 70 11.88 -22.70 6.15
N GLU A 71 10.70 -23.27 6.42
CA GLU A 71 10.48 -24.68 6.72
C GLU A 71 10.87 -25.56 5.52
N GLY A 72 12.05 -26.17 5.60
CA GLY A 72 12.66 -26.95 4.50
C GLY A 72 13.84 -26.26 3.80
N SER A 73 14.18 -25.03 4.18
CA SER A 73 15.36 -24.29 3.70
C SER A 73 16.37 -24.05 4.82
N LYS A 74 17.65 -23.82 4.47
CA LYS A 74 18.68 -23.35 5.42
C LYS A 74 18.65 -21.83 5.63
N ILE A 75 17.63 -21.14 5.13
CA ILE A 75 17.55 -19.68 5.11
C ILE A 75 16.84 -19.21 6.38
N SER A 76 17.42 -18.22 7.08
CA SER A 76 16.80 -17.66 8.28
C SER A 76 15.58 -16.80 7.93
N ILE A 77 14.58 -16.82 8.81
CA ILE A 77 13.35 -16.01 8.67
C ILE A 77 13.69 -14.51 8.59
N GLY A 78 14.64 -14.03 9.41
CA GLY A 78 15.09 -12.65 9.37
C GLY A 78 15.65 -12.22 8.00
N PHE A 79 16.36 -13.12 7.30
CA PHE A 79 16.83 -12.85 5.94
C PHE A 79 15.67 -12.80 4.93
N LEU A 80 14.69 -13.68 5.06
CA LEU A 80 13.48 -13.67 4.24
C LEU A 80 12.64 -12.40 4.46
N MET A 81 12.52 -11.93 5.70
CA MET A 81 11.87 -10.66 6.03
C MET A 81 12.59 -9.46 5.42
N LEU A 82 13.93 -9.44 5.47
CA LEU A 82 14.72 -8.40 4.81
C LEU A 82 14.48 -8.37 3.30
N ILE A 83 14.48 -9.54 2.64
CA ILE A 83 14.15 -9.65 1.22
C ILE A 83 12.76 -9.08 0.94
N ASP A 84 11.76 -9.44 1.75
CA ASP A 84 10.39 -8.96 1.56
C ASP A 84 10.28 -7.44 1.73
N ILE A 85 10.97 -6.84 2.71
CA ILE A 85 11.05 -5.39 2.89
C ILE A 85 11.70 -4.72 1.67
N ILE A 86 12.83 -5.24 1.18
CA ILE A 86 13.54 -4.72 0.00
C ILE A 86 12.66 -4.84 -1.25
N MET A 87 11.99 -5.98 -1.46
CA MET A 87 11.10 -6.19 -2.58
C MET A 87 9.94 -5.19 -2.58
N ASN A 88 9.31 -4.96 -1.42
CA ASN A 88 8.26 -3.96 -1.27
C ASN A 88 8.80 -2.54 -1.55
N ALA A 89 10.02 -2.21 -1.10
CA ALA A 89 10.66 -0.93 -1.39
C ALA A 89 10.88 -0.71 -2.90
N ILE A 90 11.35 -1.75 -3.60
CA ILE A 90 11.57 -1.72 -5.05
C ILE A 90 10.23 -1.52 -5.77
N ILE A 91 9.19 -2.27 -5.40
CA ILE A 91 7.85 -2.15 -5.99
C ILE A 91 7.31 -0.74 -5.79
N SER A 92 7.37 -0.20 -4.57
CA SER A 92 6.94 1.17 -4.28
C SER A 92 7.73 2.20 -5.09
N ALA A 93 9.05 2.06 -5.20
CA ALA A 93 9.88 2.95 -6.02
C ALA A 93 9.50 2.91 -7.51
N LEU A 94 9.21 1.72 -8.05
CA LEU A 94 8.75 1.55 -9.43
C LEU A 94 7.39 2.20 -9.67
N ILE A 95 6.44 2.06 -8.74
CA ILE A 95 5.12 2.71 -8.81
C ILE A 95 5.27 4.23 -8.78
N LEU A 96 6.09 4.78 -7.87
CA LEU A 96 6.34 6.22 -7.78
C LEU A 96 7.03 6.75 -9.05
N LEU A 97 7.97 5.99 -9.61
CA LEU A 97 8.61 6.34 -10.89
C LEU A 97 7.61 6.34 -12.04
N ALA A 98 6.68 5.37 -12.08
CA ALA A 98 5.61 5.32 -13.08
C ALA A 98 4.69 6.54 -12.95
N LEU A 99 4.24 6.86 -11.72
CA LEU A 99 3.43 8.06 -11.44
C LEU A 99 4.14 9.35 -11.85
N TYR A 100 5.43 9.48 -11.53
CA TYR A 100 6.24 10.62 -11.95
C TYR A 100 6.32 10.74 -13.48
N LYS A 101 6.53 9.62 -14.20
CA LYS A 101 6.57 9.62 -15.67
C LYS A 101 5.22 9.99 -16.28
N ILE A 102 4.12 9.45 -15.74
CA ILE A 102 2.75 9.79 -16.16
C ILE A 102 2.52 11.28 -15.94
N PHE A 103 2.83 11.80 -14.75
CA PHE A 103 2.69 13.23 -14.46
C PHE A 103 3.51 14.10 -15.40
N ARG A 104 4.78 13.77 -15.64
CA ARG A 104 5.65 14.53 -16.55
C ARG A 104 5.18 14.47 -18.00
N PHE A 105 4.54 13.37 -18.41
CA PHE A 105 3.90 13.28 -19.72
C PHE A 105 2.67 14.18 -19.79
N LEU A 106 1.76 14.06 -18.82
CA LEU A 106 0.53 14.86 -18.76
C LEU A 106 0.81 16.35 -18.59
N SER A 107 1.86 16.75 -17.86
CA SER A 107 2.23 18.15 -17.69
C SER A 107 2.74 18.80 -18.98
N LYS A 108 3.20 18.00 -19.94
CA LYS A 108 3.63 18.48 -21.26
C LYS A 108 2.48 18.55 -22.26
N THR A 109 1.40 17.79 -22.00
CA THR A 109 0.17 17.90 -22.78
C THR A 109 -0.70 19.02 -22.19
N LYS A 110 -1.73 19.47 -22.90
CA LYS A 110 -2.69 20.48 -22.39
C LYS A 110 -3.50 20.00 -21.16
N LEU A 111 -3.28 18.77 -20.70
CA LEU A 111 -3.97 18.13 -19.58
C LEU A 111 -3.40 18.67 -18.25
N LYS A 112 -3.93 19.81 -17.78
CA LYS A 112 -3.57 20.36 -16.46
C LYS A 112 -3.96 19.39 -15.35
N MET A 113 -2.96 18.81 -14.68
CA MET A 113 -3.16 17.93 -13.53
C MET A 113 -2.78 18.65 -12.24
N SER A 114 -3.57 18.41 -11.18
CA SER A 114 -3.30 18.96 -9.86
C SER A 114 -2.05 18.31 -9.26
N THR A 115 -0.98 19.09 -9.09
CA THR A 115 0.24 18.66 -8.40
C THR A 115 -0.04 18.25 -6.96
N LYS A 116 -1.11 18.76 -6.34
CA LYS A 116 -1.53 18.40 -4.98
C LYS A 116 -1.97 16.93 -4.87
N ILE A 117 -2.69 16.41 -5.86
CA ILE A 117 -3.17 15.02 -5.87
C ILE A 117 -1.98 14.06 -5.94
N ILE A 118 -1.04 14.32 -6.84
CA ILE A 118 0.16 13.49 -7.01
C ILE A 118 1.06 13.56 -5.79
N ASN A 119 1.24 14.76 -5.23
CA ASN A 119 1.97 14.90 -3.98
C ASN A 119 1.31 14.09 -2.86
N GLY A 120 -0.01 14.11 -2.73
CA GLY A 120 -0.75 13.28 -1.77
C GLY A 120 -0.48 11.78 -1.98
N LEU A 121 -0.59 11.29 -3.22
CA LEU A 121 -0.24 9.90 -3.56
C LEU A 121 1.18 9.55 -3.12
N VAL A 122 2.16 10.42 -3.40
CA VAL A 122 3.56 10.20 -3.01
C VAL A 122 3.71 10.14 -1.48
N TYR A 123 3.11 11.07 -0.73
CA TYR A 123 3.26 11.09 0.73
C TYR A 123 2.68 9.84 1.38
N PHE A 124 1.43 9.50 1.04
CA PHE A 124 0.75 8.35 1.63
C PHE A 124 1.43 7.05 1.21
N SER A 125 1.83 6.89 -0.06
CA SER A 125 2.57 5.69 -0.48
C SER A 125 3.90 5.50 0.25
N ILE A 126 4.71 6.56 0.41
CA ILE A 126 5.99 6.46 1.11
C ILE A 126 5.78 6.23 2.61
N ALA A 127 4.85 6.96 3.23
CA ALA A 127 4.53 6.79 4.65
C ALA A 127 4.02 5.37 4.94
N SER A 128 3.07 4.85 4.15
CA SER A 128 2.57 3.48 4.30
C SER A 128 3.67 2.44 4.16
N TRP A 129 4.58 2.60 3.19
CA TRP A 129 5.73 1.70 3.03
C TRP A 129 6.65 1.75 4.26
N ALA A 130 6.98 2.95 4.74
CA ALA A 130 7.85 3.13 5.89
C ALA A 130 7.25 2.51 7.16
N VAL A 131 5.96 2.77 7.43
CA VAL A 131 5.25 2.17 8.55
C VAL A 131 5.26 0.64 8.48
N ARG A 132 4.80 0.05 7.37
CA ARG A 132 4.73 -1.42 7.25
C ARG A 132 6.11 -2.08 7.36
N SER A 133 7.17 -1.37 6.97
CA SER A 133 8.55 -1.85 7.14
C SER A 133 8.99 -1.82 8.59
N ILE A 134 8.66 -0.75 9.33
CA ILE A 134 8.89 -0.65 10.77
C ILE A 134 8.10 -1.76 11.47
N ASP A 135 6.82 -1.93 11.15
CA ASP A 135 5.99 -2.92 11.83
C ASP A 135 6.55 -4.34 11.70
N LYS A 136 6.97 -4.72 10.49
CA LYS A 136 7.56 -6.04 10.26
C LYS A 136 8.80 -6.27 11.12
N ILE A 137 9.58 -5.23 11.40
CA ILE A 137 10.79 -5.33 12.21
C ILE A 137 10.48 -5.47 13.70
N PHE A 138 9.46 -4.76 14.20
CA PHE A 138 9.17 -4.68 15.63
C PHE A 138 8.09 -5.64 16.13
N TRP A 139 7.16 -6.03 15.26
CA TRP A 139 5.97 -6.81 15.63
C TRP A 139 5.89 -8.17 14.96
N ASP A 140 6.89 -8.58 14.18
CA ASP A 140 6.88 -9.82 13.37
C ASP A 140 5.59 -9.98 12.54
N GLY A 141 5.10 -8.86 12.01
CA GLY A 141 3.80 -8.77 11.35
C GLY A 141 3.39 -7.32 11.16
N THR A 142 2.09 -7.04 11.17
CA THR A 142 1.58 -5.67 11.28
C THR A 142 0.64 -5.56 12.45
N LEU A 143 0.88 -4.58 13.33
CA LEU A 143 0.03 -4.31 14.48
C LEU A 143 -1.21 -3.54 14.04
N ASP A 144 -2.30 -4.26 13.82
CA ASP A 144 -3.61 -3.71 13.53
C ASP A 144 -4.33 -3.46 14.87
N PHE A 145 -5.10 -2.39 15.00
CA PHE A 145 -5.74 -2.07 16.29
C PHE A 145 -7.12 -1.45 16.19
N LEU A 146 -7.53 -1.02 15.00
CA LEU A 146 -8.89 -0.56 14.73
C LEU A 146 -9.67 -1.76 14.24
N CYS A 147 -10.72 -2.14 14.97
CA CYS A 147 -11.56 -3.27 14.62
C CYS A 147 -12.97 -2.79 14.32
N ILE A 148 -13.48 -3.13 13.13
CA ILE A 148 -14.91 -2.99 12.82
C ILE A 148 -15.53 -4.37 12.79
N SER A 149 -16.63 -4.55 13.52
CA SER A 149 -17.39 -5.80 13.54
C SER A 149 -18.78 -5.59 12.93
N TRP A 150 -19.28 -6.58 12.19
CA TRP A 150 -20.64 -6.57 11.67
C TRP A 150 -21.25 -7.97 11.68
N LYS A 151 -22.55 -8.04 11.96
CA LYS A 151 -23.30 -9.29 11.87
C LYS A 151 -23.66 -9.57 10.42
N GLY A 152 -23.48 -10.81 9.98
CA GLY A 152 -23.95 -11.29 8.69
C GLY A 152 -24.30 -12.77 8.73
N THR A 153 -24.60 -13.33 7.58
CA THR A 153 -24.97 -14.74 7.43
C THR A 153 -24.03 -15.42 6.46
N GLN A 154 -23.35 -16.48 6.91
CA GLN A 154 -22.57 -17.31 6.00
C GLN A 154 -23.50 -18.37 5.40
N TRP A 155 -23.53 -18.45 4.07
CA TRP A 155 -24.14 -19.57 3.37
C TRP A 155 -23.19 -20.78 3.43
N ARG A 156 -23.57 -21.80 4.19
CA ARG A 156 -23.04 -23.15 4.01
C ARG A 156 -24.15 -24.02 3.44
N VAL A 157 -23.74 -25.06 2.70
CA VAL A 157 -24.49 -25.81 1.69
C VAL A 157 -25.97 -26.07 2.01
N ASP A 158 -26.38 -26.17 3.29
CA ASP A 158 -27.78 -26.38 3.66
C ASP A 158 -28.34 -25.50 4.81
N HIS A 159 -27.58 -24.58 5.42
CA HIS A 159 -28.04 -23.83 6.61
C HIS A 159 -27.50 -22.39 6.70
N TYR A 160 -28.34 -21.48 7.19
CA TYR A 160 -27.95 -20.11 7.58
C TYR A 160 -27.32 -20.13 8.97
N HIS A 161 -26.03 -19.83 9.07
CA HIS A 161 -25.39 -19.58 10.35
C HIS A 161 -25.15 -18.07 10.52
N PRO A 162 -25.74 -17.43 11.55
CA PRO A 162 -25.36 -16.07 11.90
C PRO A 162 -23.87 -16.07 12.30
N MET A 163 -23.09 -15.23 11.64
CA MET A 163 -21.67 -15.03 11.93
C MET A 163 -21.41 -13.55 12.18
N THR A 164 -20.49 -13.29 13.10
CA THR A 164 -19.91 -11.95 13.27
C THR A 164 -18.64 -11.90 12.44
N TYR A 165 -18.64 -11.03 11.44
CA TYR A 165 -17.44 -10.71 10.68
C TYR A 165 -16.70 -9.58 11.39
N TYR A 166 -15.38 -9.59 11.31
CA TYR A 166 -14.56 -8.50 11.80
C TYR A 166 -13.52 -8.11 10.75
N ARG A 167 -13.06 -6.86 10.82
CA ARG A 167 -11.91 -6.37 10.07
C ARG A 167 -11.03 -5.56 11.01
N ALA A 168 -9.85 -6.08 11.30
CA ALA A 168 -8.78 -5.32 11.90
C ALA A 168 -8.05 -4.50 10.83
N PHE A 169 -7.65 -3.28 11.17
CA PHE A 169 -6.85 -2.39 10.33
C PHE A 169 -6.08 -1.40 11.21
N ASP A 170 -5.11 -0.72 10.63
CA ASP A 170 -4.36 0.35 11.28
C ASP A 170 -4.53 1.70 10.57
N ILE A 171 -3.84 2.73 11.06
CA ILE A 171 -3.83 4.04 10.42
C ILE A 171 -3.19 3.97 9.02
N THR A 172 -2.26 3.05 8.81
CA THR A 172 -1.63 2.83 7.51
C THR A 172 -2.57 2.25 6.46
N ASP A 173 -3.53 1.40 6.84
CA ASP A 173 -4.61 0.98 5.95
C ASP A 173 -5.46 2.18 5.51
N ILE A 174 -5.71 3.14 6.41
CA ILE A 174 -6.40 4.38 6.07
C ILE A 174 -5.59 5.19 5.06
N TYR A 175 -4.26 5.29 5.23
CA TYR A 175 -3.38 5.94 4.26
C TYR A 175 -3.47 5.29 2.88
N LEU A 176 -3.48 3.95 2.82
CA LEU A 176 -3.61 3.19 1.58
C LEU A 176 -4.99 3.42 0.93
N ILE A 177 -6.07 3.46 1.71
CA ILE A 177 -7.42 3.79 1.21
C ILE A 177 -7.45 5.20 0.61
N ILE A 178 -6.91 6.20 1.32
CA ILE A 178 -6.82 7.57 0.81
C ILE A 178 -5.99 7.61 -0.48
N CYS A 179 -4.88 6.86 -0.54
CA CYS A 179 -4.07 6.70 -1.73
C CYS A 179 -4.88 6.15 -2.92
N MET A 180 -5.67 5.08 -2.70
CA MET A 180 -6.53 4.50 -3.73
C MET A 180 -7.57 5.51 -4.23
N LEU A 181 -8.22 6.25 -3.31
CA LEU A 181 -9.21 7.27 -3.66
C LEU A 181 -8.59 8.41 -4.46
N LEU A 182 -7.40 8.89 -4.08
CA LEU A 182 -6.67 9.90 -4.84
C LEU A 182 -6.24 9.39 -6.22
N GLY A 183 -5.88 8.10 -6.33
CA GLY A 183 -5.54 7.45 -7.60
C GLY A 183 -6.74 7.35 -8.53
N LEU A 184 -7.89 6.95 -7.99
CA LEU A 184 -9.15 6.91 -8.73
C LEU A 184 -9.58 8.31 -9.19
N LEU A 185 -9.49 9.30 -8.30
CA LEU A 185 -9.78 10.69 -8.64
C LEU A 185 -8.86 11.19 -9.76
N LEU A 186 -7.56 10.87 -9.70
CA LEU A 186 -6.60 11.22 -10.75
C LEU A 186 -7.01 10.59 -12.09
N LEU A 187 -7.41 9.31 -12.10
CA LEU A 187 -7.87 8.61 -13.30
C LEU A 187 -9.11 9.28 -13.90
N ILE A 188 -10.10 9.59 -13.07
CA ILE A 188 -11.34 10.27 -13.49
C ILE A 188 -11.01 11.63 -14.13
N LEU A 189 -10.13 12.41 -13.50
CA LEU A 189 -9.71 13.72 -14.03
C LEU A 189 -8.96 13.59 -15.36
N ILE A 190 -8.14 12.54 -15.52
CA ILE A 190 -7.50 12.22 -16.81
C ILE A 190 -8.54 11.93 -17.87
N ILE A 191 -9.53 11.07 -17.59
CA ILE A 191 -10.58 10.71 -18.54
C ILE A 191 -11.40 11.94 -18.93
N ILE A 192 -11.86 12.73 -17.97
CA ILE A 192 -12.64 13.96 -18.23
C ILE A 192 -11.85 14.92 -19.13
N ASN A 193 -10.58 15.14 -18.82
CA ASN A 193 -9.76 16.05 -19.62
C ASN A 193 -9.47 15.48 -21.02
N LEU A 194 -9.32 14.17 -21.18
CA LEU A 194 -9.19 13.53 -22.49
C LEU A 194 -10.47 13.64 -23.33
N LEU A 195 -11.65 13.54 -22.71
CA LEU A 195 -12.94 13.70 -23.41
C LEU A 195 -13.16 15.13 -23.92
N LYS A 196 -12.61 16.14 -23.22
CA LYS A 196 -12.68 17.55 -23.63
C LYS A 196 -11.79 17.92 -24.81
N LEU A 197 -10.81 17.08 -25.16
CA LEU A 197 -9.89 17.35 -26.27
C LEU A 197 -10.57 17.11 -27.62
N SER A 198 -10.15 17.87 -28.64
CA SER A 198 -10.60 17.63 -30.02
C SER A 198 -10.10 16.26 -30.54
N LYS A 199 -10.65 15.78 -31.67
CA LYS A 199 -10.19 14.53 -32.31
C LYS A 199 -8.72 14.64 -32.75
N GLU A 200 -8.28 15.82 -33.18
CA GLU A 200 -6.90 16.09 -33.62
C GLU A 200 -5.94 16.09 -32.43
N GLU A 201 -6.30 16.78 -31.34
CA GLU A 201 -5.51 16.81 -30.11
C GLU A 201 -5.34 15.42 -29.51
N ARG A 202 -6.39 14.58 -29.56
CA ARG A 202 -6.30 13.18 -29.13
C ARG A 202 -5.36 12.35 -30.00
N LYS A 203 -5.36 12.55 -31.32
CA LYS A 203 -4.42 11.87 -32.24
C LYS A 203 -2.98 12.28 -31.98
N ASP A 204 -2.72 13.55 -31.68
CA ASP A 204 -1.38 14.04 -31.37
C ASP A 204 -0.85 13.45 -30.06
N ILE A 205 -1.68 13.39 -29.01
CA ILE A 205 -1.32 12.75 -27.74
C ILE A 205 -1.03 11.25 -27.93
N ASP A 206 -1.87 10.54 -28.69
CA ASP A 206 -1.67 9.11 -28.97
C ASP A 206 -0.37 8.86 -29.76
N LYS A 207 -0.06 9.72 -30.74
CA LYS A 207 1.19 9.66 -31.50
C LYS A 207 2.41 9.91 -30.60
N GLU A 208 2.36 10.92 -29.74
CA GLU A 208 3.45 11.22 -28.80
C GLU A 208 3.63 10.08 -27.78
N PHE A 209 2.53 9.52 -27.26
CA PHE A 209 2.55 8.39 -26.34
C PHE A 209 3.20 7.16 -26.99
N LYS A 210 2.75 6.77 -28.20
CA LYS A 210 3.32 5.65 -28.97
C LYS A 210 4.81 5.84 -29.27
N GLN A 211 5.24 7.06 -29.62
CA GLN A 211 6.65 7.37 -29.85
C GLN A 211 7.49 7.22 -28.57
N ARG A 212 6.98 7.71 -27.43
CA ARG A 212 7.67 7.55 -26.13
C ARG A 212 7.74 6.10 -25.68
N LEU A 213 6.68 5.32 -25.90
CA LEU A 213 6.65 3.90 -25.61
C LEU A 213 7.71 3.15 -26.45
N LYS A 214 7.75 3.41 -27.77
CA LYS A 214 8.77 2.86 -28.67
C LYS A 214 10.19 3.23 -28.24
N SER A 215 10.42 4.50 -27.89
CA SER A 215 11.73 4.97 -27.42
C SER A 215 12.17 4.29 -26.12
N PHE A 216 11.23 4.13 -25.17
CA PHE A 216 11.49 3.45 -23.91
C PHE A 216 11.90 1.99 -24.14
N PHE A 217 11.12 1.22 -24.89
CA PHE A 217 11.46 -0.16 -25.21
C PHE A 217 12.79 -0.25 -25.98
N LYS A 218 13.02 0.63 -26.96
CA LYS A 218 14.30 0.65 -27.70
C LYS A 218 15.50 0.86 -26.77
N LYS A 219 15.39 1.72 -25.75
CA LYS A 219 16.45 1.93 -24.74
C LYS A 219 16.64 0.71 -23.85
N VAL A 220 15.55 0.14 -23.32
CA VAL A 220 15.61 -1.05 -22.45
C VAL A 220 16.19 -2.26 -23.19
N PHE A 221 15.81 -2.46 -24.46
CA PHE A 221 16.31 -3.57 -25.27
C PHE A 221 17.70 -3.33 -25.88
N ARG A 222 18.15 -2.07 -26.06
CA ARG A 222 19.55 -1.78 -26.43
C ARG A 222 20.53 -2.17 -25.33
N ILE A 223 20.20 -1.84 -24.08
CA ILE A 223 21.03 -2.19 -22.92
C ILE A 223 21.25 -3.71 -22.85
N ARG A 224 20.22 -4.52 -23.12
CA ARG A 224 20.34 -5.99 -23.19
C ARG A 224 21.19 -6.53 -24.33
N LYS A 225 21.40 -5.76 -25.41
CA LYS A 225 22.19 -6.20 -26.57
C LYS A 225 23.68 -5.92 -26.36
N ASP A 226 23.99 -4.81 -25.70
CA ASP A 226 25.35 -4.42 -25.34
C ASP A 226 25.90 -5.28 -24.19
N GLU A 227 25.05 -5.76 -23.26
CA GLU A 227 25.42 -6.71 -22.19
C GLU A 227 25.66 -8.17 -22.66
N LYS A 228 25.29 -8.52 -23.90
CA LYS A 228 25.52 -9.86 -24.47
C LYS A 228 26.76 -9.94 -25.38
N GLN A 229 27.48 -8.83 -25.55
CA GLN A 229 28.65 -8.73 -26.43
C GLN A 229 29.94 -8.33 -25.68
N GLY A 230 29.91 -8.29 -24.35
CA GLY A 230 31.08 -8.20 -23.46
C GLY A 230 31.06 -9.33 -22.45
#